data_AF-A0A2V8C1M6-F1
#
_entry.id   AF-A0A2V8C1M6-F1
#
_cell.length_a   1.000
_cell.length_b   1.000
_cell.length_c   1.000
_cell.angle_alpha   90.00
_cell.angle_beta   90.00
_cell.angle_gamma   90.00
#
_symmetry.space_group_name_H-M   'P 1'
#
loop_
_entity.id
_entity.type
_entity.pdbx_description
1 polymer ?
#
loop_
_entity_poly.entity_id
_entity_poly.type
_entity_poly.pdbx_seq_one_letter_code
_entity_poly.pdbx_strand_id
1 'polypeptide(L)' 'ANYDFATEVLVASCRHPIHVIEAARLGADIATCPPAVVDQLFNHPLTNIGLEKFLKDWEKAQAVKA' A
#
# COMPACT_ATOMS: atom_id res chain seq x y z
N ALA A 1 14.56 -22.31 -7.58
CA ALA A 1 15.46 -21.86 -6.50
C ALA A 1 16.84 -22.39 -6.80
N ASN A 2 17.91 -21.60 -6.63
CA ASN A 2 19.25 -22.01 -7.05
C ASN A 2 19.95 -22.91 -6.01
N TYR A 3 19.60 -22.78 -4.72
CA TYR A 3 20.37 -23.38 -3.62
C TYR A 3 19.52 -23.82 -2.40
N ASP A 4 18.19 -23.77 -2.48
CA ASP A 4 17.25 -24.16 -1.40
C ASP A 4 17.60 -23.67 0.02
N PHE A 5 17.97 -22.39 0.13
CA PHE A 5 18.17 -21.75 1.44
C PHE A 5 16.83 -21.63 2.17
N ALA A 6 16.82 -22.02 3.46
CA ALA A 6 15.71 -21.75 4.37
C ALA A 6 15.75 -20.33 4.97
N THR A 7 16.84 -19.59 4.73
CA THR A 7 17.03 -18.22 5.24
C THR A 7 16.11 -17.24 4.52
N GLU A 8 15.40 -16.42 5.29
CA GLU A 8 14.57 -15.33 4.79
C GLU A 8 15.38 -14.06 4.53
N VAL A 9 15.03 -13.35 3.45
CA VAL A 9 15.61 -12.07 3.08
C VAL A 9 14.86 -10.94 3.78
N LEU A 10 15.56 -10.25 4.69
CA LEU A 10 15.06 -9.04 5.35
C LEU A 10 15.65 -7.78 4.72
N VAL A 11 14.82 -7.03 3.98
CA VAL A 11 15.21 -5.74 3.41
C VAL A 11 15.10 -4.66 4.48
N ALA A 12 16.23 -4.09 4.88
CA ALA A 12 16.33 -3.07 5.91
C ALA A 12 16.63 -1.67 5.38
N SER A 13 16.54 -0.68 6.26
CA SER A 13 16.84 0.72 5.92
C SER A 13 15.97 1.27 4.78
N CYS A 14 14.73 0.80 4.66
CA CYS A 14 13.75 1.34 3.72
C CYS A 14 13.45 2.81 4.04
N ARG A 15 13.65 3.72 3.07
CA ARG A 15 13.55 5.17 3.28
C ARG A 15 12.32 5.82 2.62
N HIS A 16 11.69 5.12 1.69
CA HIS A 16 10.52 5.60 0.96
C HIS A 16 9.73 4.42 0.34
N PRO A 17 8.45 4.62 -0.04
CA PRO A 17 7.58 3.56 -0.56
C PRO A 17 8.18 2.75 -1.71
N ILE A 18 8.97 3.37 -2.60
CA ILE A 18 9.59 2.66 -3.71
C ILE A 18 10.54 1.54 -3.25
N HIS A 19 11.24 1.67 -2.10
CA HIS A 19 12.06 0.57 -1.58
C HIS A 19 11.20 -0.65 -1.22
N VAL A 20 10.01 -0.42 -0.67
CA VAL A 20 9.09 -1.50 -0.29
C VAL A 20 8.51 -2.17 -1.53
N ILE A 21 8.11 -1.38 -2.54
CA ILE A 21 7.55 -1.89 -3.79
C ILE A 21 8.58 -2.75 -4.52
N GLU A 22 9.83 -2.28 -4.65
CA GLU A 22 10.87 -3.02 -5.35
C GLU A 22 11.31 -4.27 -4.55
N ALA A 23 11.40 -4.20 -3.22
CA ALA A 23 11.65 -5.36 -2.37
C ALA A 23 10.58 -6.45 -2.57
N ALA A 24 9.31 -6.08 -2.55
CA ALA A 24 8.20 -7.00 -2.77
C ALA A 24 8.23 -7.60 -4.18
N ARG A 25 8.52 -6.80 -5.21
CA ARG A 25 8.65 -7.26 -6.60
C ARG A 25 9.80 -8.25 -6.81
N LEU A 26 10.89 -8.06 -6.09
CA LEU A 26 12.05 -8.96 -6.09
C LEU A 26 11.82 -10.24 -5.27
N GLY A 27 10.70 -10.33 -4.54
CA GLY A 27 10.36 -11.50 -3.74
C GLY A 27 11.09 -11.55 -2.40
N ALA A 28 11.41 -10.39 -1.80
CA ALA A 28 11.89 -10.37 -0.43
C ALA A 28 10.82 -10.88 0.54
N ASP A 29 11.22 -11.69 1.52
CA ASP A 29 10.31 -12.28 2.50
C ASP A 29 9.82 -11.24 3.53
N ILE A 30 10.74 -10.36 3.97
CA ILE A 30 10.50 -9.41 5.06
C ILE A 30 11.07 -8.04 4.68
N ALA A 31 10.41 -6.97 5.12
CA ALA A 31 10.96 -5.62 5.08
C ALA A 31 10.81 -4.93 6.44
N THR A 32 11.84 -4.20 6.87
CA THR A 32 11.80 -3.32 8.04
C THR A 32 11.94 -1.86 7.61
N CYS A 33 11.00 -1.03 8.05
CA CYS A 33 10.86 0.36 7.65
C CYS A 33 10.41 1.24 8.82
N PRO A 34 10.73 2.54 8.82
CA PRO A 34 10.15 3.50 9.75
C PRO A 34 8.63 3.54 9.61
N PRO A 35 7.86 3.78 10.70
CA PRO A 35 6.39 3.85 10.65
C PRO A 35 5.86 4.83 9.58
N ALA A 36 6.51 5.98 9.40
CA ALA A 36 6.11 6.96 8.41
C ALA A 36 6.14 6.43 6.96
N VAL A 37 7.05 5.50 6.63
CA VAL A 37 7.07 4.86 5.30
C VAL A 37 5.89 3.92 5.15
N VAL A 38 5.52 3.19 6.21
CA VAL A 38 4.35 2.29 6.23
C VAL A 38 3.06 3.08 6.01
N ASP A 39 2.89 4.19 6.72
CA ASP A 39 1.72 5.05 6.58
C ASP A 39 1.57 5.57 5.13
N GLN A 40 2.67 5.92 4.48
CA GLN A 40 2.65 6.37 3.09
C GLN A 40 2.16 5.30 2.11
N LEU A 41 2.33 4.01 2.40
CA LEU A 41 1.88 2.92 1.52
C LEU A 41 0.36 2.87 1.35
N PHE A 42 -0.39 3.32 2.36
CA PHE A 42 -1.86 3.30 2.33
C PHE A 42 -2.47 4.56 1.71
N ASN A 43 -1.66 5.59 1.46
CA ASN A 43 -2.15 6.91 1.06
C ASN A 43 -1.95 7.15 -0.45
N HIS A 44 -3.05 7.25 -1.20
CA HIS A 44 -3.02 7.62 -2.61
C HIS A 44 -4.11 8.66 -2.95
N PRO A 45 -3.79 9.77 -3.65
CA PRO A 45 -4.77 10.83 -3.94
C PRO A 45 -6.02 10.35 -4.67
N LEU A 46 -5.88 9.40 -5.61
CA LEU A 46 -7.04 8.86 -6.34
C LEU A 46 -7.96 8.00 -5.46
N THR A 47 -7.44 7.40 -4.38
CA THR A 47 -8.28 6.65 -3.43
C THR A 47 -9.20 7.61 -2.68
N ASN A 48 -8.65 8.73 -2.20
CA ASN A 48 -9.43 9.76 -1.50
C ASN A 48 -10.49 10.38 -2.43
N ILE A 49 -10.09 10.77 -3.65
CA ILE A 49 -11.01 11.30 -4.66
C ILE A 49 -12.11 10.28 -5.00
N GLY A 50 -11.76 8.99 -5.08
CA GLY A 50 -12.72 7.92 -5.34
C GLY A 50 -13.76 7.81 -4.22
N LEU A 51 -13.31 7.77 -2.96
CA LEU A 51 -14.19 7.70 -1.79
C LEU A 51 -15.13 8.90 -1.71
N GLU A 52 -14.62 10.12 -1.92
CA GLU A 52 -15.45 11.33 -1.94
C GLU A 52 -16.53 11.29 -3.02
N LYS A 53 -16.20 10.79 -4.22
CA LYS A 53 -17.18 10.65 -5.31
C LYS A 53 -18.24 9.62 -4.95
N PHE A 54 -17.85 8.48 -4.41
CA PHE A 54 -18.81 7.45 -4.00
C PHE A 54 -19.78 7.95 -2.93
N LEU A 55 -19.30 8.69 -1.93
CA LEU A 55 -20.17 9.29 -0.92
C LEU A 55 -21.16 10.29 -1.52
N LYS A 56 -20.70 11.18 -2.40
CA LYS A 56 -21.57 12.15 -3.09
C LYS A 56 -22.63 11.48 -3.96
N ASP A 57 -22.26 10.44 -4.70
CA ASP A 57 -23.20 9.73 -5.55
C ASP A 57 -24.21 8.93 -4.72
N TRP A 58 -23.78 8.40 -3.58
CA TRP A 58 -24.67 7.74 -2.62
C TRP A 58 -25.69 8.71 -2.01
N GLU A 59 -25.25 9.88 -1.56
CA GLU A 59 -26.14 10.94 -1.04
C GLU A 59 -27.21 11.35 -2.06
N LYS A 60 -26.81 11.55 -3.33
CA LYS A 60 -27.74 11.85 -4.43
C LYS A 60 -28.75 10.72 -4.64
N ALA A 61 -28.31 9.47 -4.61
CA ALA A 61 -29.20 8.32 -4.78
C ALA A 61 -30.24 8.20 -3.65
N GLN A 62 -29.86 8.56 -2.41
CA GLN A 62 -30.79 8.59 -1.27
C GLN A 62 -31.81 9.73 -1.39
N ALA A 63 -31.39 10.91 -1.85
CA ALA A 63 -32.27 12.07 -2.01
C ALA A 63 -33.39 11.85 -3.05
N VAL A 64 -33.17 11.01 -4.06
CA VAL A 64 -34.19 10.66 -5.07
C VAL A 64 -35.25 9.67 -4.53
N LYS A 65 -34.93 8.96 -3.44
CA LYS A 65 -35.81 7.97 -2.81
C LYS A 65 -36.78 8.55 -1.78
N ALA A 66 -36.52 9.78 -1.30
CA ALA A 66 -37.35 10.52 -0.35
C ALA A 66 -38.37 11.40 -1.07
#